data_AF-A0A839UG78-F1
#
_entry.id   AF-A0A839UG78-F1
#
_cell.length_a   1.000
_cell.length_b   1.000
_cell.length_c   1.000
_cell.angle_alpha   90.00
_cell.angle_beta   90.00
_cell.angle_gamma   90.00
#
_symmetry.space_group_name_H-M   'P 1'
#
loop_
_entity.id
_entity.type
_entity.pdbx_description
1 polymer ?
#
loop_
_entity_poly.entity_id
_entity_poly.type
_entity_poly.pdbx_seq_one_letter_code
_entity_poly.pdbx_strand_id
1 'polypeptide(L)'
;MQKSSAIIFLAAAGVVFTLGKCTSGPAPSEVAAESEASQRYAELKAERLARQNQQGDLSGAMQRLDELGLADASLYRCVKKSVSQALATTTQHTMSQPTDLRRLECRKQGIRRVTGLEHFTQLEKLDLTGNSIADVAPIGKLYQLRELILNDNKVSSIWPLLNLDKLTKLGLRNNPVQDLHYVGGFDQLGSLDFRLTSQQRCDYLVDIKSALKRSKVKLSVPSRCKDEFGEPASISEFE
;
A
#
# COMPACT_ATOMS: atom_id res chain seq x y z
N MET A 1 -33.66 21.71 57.21
CA MET A 1 -34.84 21.93 56.34
C MET A 1 -35.29 20.58 55.80
N GLN A 2 -36.58 20.27 55.95
CA GLN A 2 -37.19 18.96 55.76
C GLN A 2 -36.93 18.33 54.37
N LYS A 3 -36.71 17.02 54.33
CA LYS A 3 -37.06 16.20 53.16
C LYS A 3 -38.20 15.27 53.57
N SER A 4 -39.36 15.49 52.96
CA SER A 4 -40.53 14.62 53.03
C SER A 4 -40.21 13.26 52.40
N SER A 5 -40.57 12.18 53.10
CA SER A 5 -40.61 10.83 52.52
C SER A 5 -42.06 10.50 52.16
N ALA A 6 -42.31 10.24 50.88
CA ALA A 6 -43.56 9.66 50.42
C ALA A 6 -43.58 8.17 50.77
N ILE A 7 -44.64 7.73 51.46
CA ILE A 7 -44.91 6.32 51.77
C ILE A 7 -45.80 5.79 50.66
N ILE A 8 -45.28 4.85 49.85
CA ILE A 8 -46.11 4.07 48.92
C ILE A 8 -46.56 2.81 49.67
N PHE A 9 -47.86 2.70 49.94
CA PHE A 9 -48.48 1.48 50.45
C PHE A 9 -48.83 0.56 49.27
N LEU A 10 -48.11 -0.55 49.15
CA LEU A 10 -48.58 -1.73 48.41
C LEU A 10 -49.03 -2.76 49.44
N ALA A 11 -50.34 -2.92 49.55
CA ALA A 11 -50.98 -3.92 50.40
C ALA A 11 -51.09 -5.25 49.64
N ALA A 12 -50.26 -6.23 49.99
CA ALA A 12 -50.60 -7.65 49.94
C ALA A 12 -49.56 -8.47 50.73
N ALA A 13 -50.04 -9.28 51.66
CA ALA A 13 -49.34 -10.32 52.42
C ALA A 13 -48.25 -9.87 53.43
N GLY A 14 -48.70 -9.43 54.60
CA GLY A 14 -48.37 -10.11 55.88
C GLY A 14 -46.91 -10.35 56.31
N VAL A 15 -45.92 -9.56 55.86
CA VAL A 15 -44.57 -9.60 56.44
C VAL A 15 -44.15 -8.20 56.86
N VAL A 16 -44.06 -7.97 58.17
CA VAL A 16 -43.48 -6.76 58.75
C VAL A 16 -41.96 -6.88 58.65
N PHE A 17 -41.35 -6.23 57.66
CA PHE A 17 -39.91 -5.98 57.66
C PHE A 17 -39.64 -4.69 58.43
N THR A 18 -38.93 -4.79 59.55
CA THR A 18 -38.33 -3.63 60.21
C THR A 18 -37.19 -3.12 59.36
N LEU A 19 -37.32 -1.91 58.81
CA LEU A 19 -36.22 -1.21 58.17
C LEU A 19 -35.22 -0.77 59.27
N GLY A 20 -34.20 -1.62 59.50
CA GLY A 20 -33.01 -1.21 60.21
C GLY A 20 -32.32 -0.06 59.46
N LYS A 21 -31.89 0.97 60.18
CA LYS A 21 -31.13 2.09 59.61
C LYS A 21 -29.86 1.54 58.96
N CYS A 22 -29.72 1.65 57.64
CA CYS A 22 -28.46 1.43 56.95
C CYS A 22 -27.48 2.53 57.38
N THR A 23 -26.55 2.22 58.30
CA THR A 23 -25.49 3.14 58.75
C THR A 23 -24.08 2.71 58.34
N SER A 24 -23.92 1.60 57.61
CA SER A 24 -22.64 1.21 57.06
C SER A 24 -22.47 1.79 55.66
N GLY A 25 -21.44 2.64 55.49
CA GLY A 25 -20.94 2.97 54.15
C GLY A 25 -20.55 1.70 53.39
N PRO A 26 -20.40 1.80 52.05
CA PRO A 26 -20.17 0.66 51.18
C PRO A 26 -18.99 -0.18 51.68
N ALA A 27 -19.13 -1.49 51.61
CA ALA A 27 -18.08 -2.41 52.05
C ALA A 27 -16.80 -2.14 51.25
N PRO A 28 -15.59 -2.29 51.81
CA PRO A 28 -14.33 -2.00 51.10
C PRO A 28 -14.18 -2.75 49.76
N SER A 29 -14.87 -3.88 49.59
CA SER A 29 -14.98 -4.60 48.31
C SER A 29 -15.87 -3.91 47.26
N GLU A 30 -16.92 -3.18 47.67
CA GLU A 30 -17.79 -2.40 46.77
C GLU A 30 -17.07 -1.15 46.25
N VAL A 31 -16.30 -0.48 47.11
CA VAL A 31 -15.53 0.72 46.72
C VAL A 31 -14.43 0.40 45.70
N ALA A 32 -13.76 -0.75 45.85
CA ALA A 32 -12.78 -1.23 44.88
C ALA A 32 -13.44 -1.56 43.52
N ALA A 33 -14.57 -2.25 43.54
CA ALA A 33 -15.34 -2.61 42.34
C ALA A 33 -15.91 -1.38 41.60
N GLU A 34 -16.36 -0.34 42.33
CA GLU A 34 -16.79 0.94 41.74
C GLU A 34 -15.63 1.67 41.05
N SER A 35 -14.40 1.58 41.60
CA SER A 35 -13.21 2.20 40.98
C SER A 35 -12.80 1.51 39.68
N GLU A 36 -12.86 0.17 39.63
CA GLU A 36 -12.57 -0.62 38.44
C GLU A 36 -13.63 -0.42 37.35
N ALA A 37 -14.91 -0.36 37.73
CA ALA A 37 -16.00 -0.07 36.80
C ALA A 37 -15.88 1.33 36.17
N SER A 38 -15.46 2.32 36.96
CA SER A 38 -15.24 3.70 36.49
C SER A 38 -14.05 3.80 35.52
N GLN A 39 -12.95 3.09 35.80
CA GLN A 39 -11.80 2.98 34.89
C GLN A 39 -12.18 2.31 33.57
N ARG A 40 -12.87 1.18 33.63
CA ARG A 40 -13.32 0.44 32.44
C ARG A 40 -14.30 1.25 31.59
N TYR A 41 -15.15 2.07 32.21
CA TYR A 41 -16.03 3.00 31.50
C TYR A 41 -15.23 4.10 30.77
N ALA A 42 -14.21 4.66 31.43
CA ALA A 42 -13.34 5.66 30.83
C ALA A 42 -12.57 5.10 29.62
N GLU A 43 -12.05 3.87 29.73
CA GLU A 43 -11.39 3.16 28.63
C GLU A 43 -12.34 2.92 27.45
N LEU A 44 -13.52 2.33 27.69
CA LEU A 44 -14.52 2.08 26.65
C LEU A 44 -15.00 3.37 25.96
N LYS A 45 -15.12 4.46 26.71
CA LYS A 45 -15.45 5.79 26.17
C LYS A 45 -14.33 6.33 25.29
N ALA A 46 -13.07 6.18 25.71
CA ALA A 46 -11.90 6.57 24.91
C ALA A 46 -11.80 5.74 23.62
N GLU A 47 -12.01 4.42 23.68
CA GLU A 47 -12.05 3.54 22.51
C GLU A 47 -13.16 3.91 21.53
N ARG A 48 -14.35 4.29 22.03
CA ARG A 48 -15.46 4.71 21.18
C ARG A 48 -15.14 6.01 20.45
N LEU A 49 -14.53 6.97 21.14
CA LEU A 49 -14.11 8.24 20.55
C LEU A 49 -13.00 8.03 19.51
N ALA A 50 -12.02 7.18 19.80
CA ALA A 50 -10.97 6.81 18.86
C ALA A 50 -11.53 6.18 17.58
N ARG A 51 -12.51 5.27 17.70
CA ARG A 51 -13.21 4.68 16.55
C ARG A 51 -13.97 5.72 15.72
N GLN A 52 -14.66 6.67 16.37
CA GLN A 52 -15.37 7.74 15.68
C GLN A 52 -14.42 8.67 14.91
N ASN A 53 -13.30 9.06 15.53
CA ASN A 53 -12.29 9.90 14.89
C ASN A 53 -11.65 9.18 13.70
N GLN A 54 -11.29 7.91 13.85
CA GLN A 54 -10.72 7.09 12.78
C GLN A 54 -11.70 6.93 11.59
N GLN A 55 -13.00 6.83 11.86
CA GLN A 55 -14.03 6.75 10.82
C GLN A 55 -14.22 8.07 10.07
N GLY A 56 -14.04 9.22 10.74
CA GLY A 56 -14.01 10.55 10.11
C GLY A 56 -12.80 10.73 9.18
N ASP A 57 -11.61 10.35 9.64
CA ASP A 57 -10.37 10.40 8.85
C ASP A 57 -10.46 9.52 7.59
N LEU A 58 -11.04 8.32 7.73
CA LEU A 58 -11.26 7.42 6.60
C LEU A 58 -12.21 8.05 5.57
N SER A 59 -13.33 8.63 6.01
CA SER A 59 -14.30 9.26 5.11
C SER A 59 -13.69 10.40 4.30
N GLY A 60 -12.94 11.29 4.95
CA GLY A 60 -12.26 12.41 4.27
C GLY A 60 -11.19 11.94 3.29
N ALA A 61 -10.42 10.90 3.65
CA ALA A 61 -9.44 10.30 2.76
C ALA A 61 -10.09 9.66 1.52
N MET A 62 -11.25 9.04 1.66
CA MET A 62 -11.96 8.43 0.52
C MET A 62 -12.48 9.48 -0.45
N GLN A 63 -13.02 10.60 0.04
CA GLN A 63 -13.46 11.69 -0.82
C GLN A 63 -12.31 12.24 -1.67
N ARG A 64 -11.14 12.48 -1.07
CA ARG A 64 -9.95 12.96 -1.80
C ARG A 64 -9.43 11.94 -2.80
N LEU A 65 -9.59 10.65 -2.52
CA LEU A 65 -9.23 9.58 -3.45
C LEU A 65 -10.13 9.58 -4.70
N ASP A 66 -11.41 9.88 -4.55
CA ASP A 66 -12.37 9.95 -5.66
C ASP A 66 -12.03 11.12 -6.63
N GLU A 67 -11.45 12.19 -6.11
CA GLU A 67 -11.00 13.36 -6.89
C GLU A 67 -9.75 13.08 -7.75
N LEU A 68 -9.00 12.00 -7.49
CA LEU A 68 -7.77 11.67 -8.23
C LEU A 68 -8.01 11.05 -9.62
N GLY A 69 -9.26 10.81 -10.01
CA GLY A 69 -9.58 10.33 -11.35
C GLY A 69 -9.07 8.91 -11.67
N LEU A 70 -8.98 8.03 -10.67
CA LEU A 70 -8.62 6.62 -10.83
C LEU A 70 -9.67 5.87 -11.67
N ALA A 71 -9.52 5.91 -12.99
CA ALA A 71 -10.53 5.45 -13.94
C ALA A 71 -10.71 3.92 -14.00
N ASP A 72 -9.78 3.14 -13.45
CA ASP A 72 -9.85 1.68 -13.41
C ASP A 72 -10.41 1.23 -12.06
N ALA A 73 -11.57 0.55 -12.07
CA ALA A 73 -12.26 0.16 -10.84
C ALA A 73 -11.46 -0.85 -10.00
N SER A 74 -10.66 -1.72 -10.64
CA SER A 74 -9.79 -2.66 -9.94
C SER A 74 -8.63 -1.93 -9.27
N LEU A 75 -8.04 -0.96 -9.95
CA LEU A 75 -7.00 -0.10 -9.38
C LEU A 75 -7.55 0.70 -8.20
N TYR A 76 -8.68 1.39 -8.39
CA TYR A 76 -9.33 2.16 -7.36
C TYR A 76 -9.60 1.30 -6.11
N ARG A 77 -10.16 0.09 -6.29
CA ARG A 77 -10.42 -0.83 -5.18
C ARG A 77 -9.13 -1.22 -4.45
N CYS A 78 -8.06 -1.50 -5.19
CA CYS A 78 -6.77 -1.82 -4.59
C CYS A 78 -6.21 -0.64 -3.77
N VAL A 79 -6.17 0.56 -4.37
CA VAL A 79 -5.67 1.77 -3.71
C VAL A 79 -6.50 2.09 -2.46
N LYS A 80 -7.83 2.03 -2.58
CA LYS A 80 -8.75 2.21 -1.45
C LYS A 80 -8.44 1.27 -0.31
N LYS A 81 -8.20 -0.02 -0.60
CA LYS A 81 -7.81 -1.02 0.40
C LYS A 81 -6.47 -0.65 1.04
N SER A 82 -5.45 -0.32 0.26
CA SER A 82 -4.12 0.05 0.75
C SER A 82 -4.13 1.30 1.62
N VAL A 83 -4.86 2.35 1.21
CA VAL A 83 -5.03 3.57 2.00
C VAL A 83 -5.76 3.27 3.32
N SER A 84 -6.83 2.49 3.27
CA SER A 84 -7.58 2.08 4.48
C SER A 84 -6.69 1.31 5.46
N GLN A 85 -5.84 0.41 4.95
CA GLN A 85 -4.89 -0.36 5.76
C GLN A 85 -3.77 0.51 6.34
N ALA A 86 -3.26 1.47 5.57
CA ALA A 86 -2.23 2.40 6.01
C ALA A 86 -2.74 3.33 7.13
N LEU A 87 -3.98 3.83 7.01
CA LEU A 87 -4.63 4.62 8.04
C LEU A 87 -4.91 3.82 9.33
N ALA A 88 -5.13 2.50 9.20
CA ALA A 88 -5.35 1.63 10.35
C ALA A 88 -4.07 1.28 11.13
N THR A 89 -2.92 1.24 10.45
CA THR A 89 -1.61 0.88 11.05
C THR A 89 -0.79 2.09 11.49
N THR A 90 -1.12 3.30 11.03
CA THR A 90 -0.38 4.53 11.38
C THR A 90 -0.79 5.02 12.76
N THR A 91 -0.11 4.56 13.81
CA THR A 91 -0.17 5.14 15.18
C THR A 91 0.66 6.41 15.32
N GLN A 92 1.44 6.81 14.30
CA GLN A 92 2.18 8.08 14.28
C GLN A 92 2.17 8.73 12.87
N HIS A 93 1.48 9.86 12.78
CA HIS A 93 1.34 10.86 11.70
C HIS A 93 2.35 10.85 10.52
N THR A 94 2.30 9.87 9.62
CA THR A 94 3.12 9.89 8.38
C THR A 94 2.31 10.02 7.09
N MET A 95 0.98 9.86 7.13
CA MET A 95 0.11 10.09 5.98
C MET A 95 -0.92 11.19 6.28
N SER A 96 -0.78 12.32 5.60
CA SER A 96 -1.74 13.44 5.64
C SER A 96 -2.79 13.33 4.53
N GLN A 97 -2.41 12.70 3.42
CA GLN A 97 -3.20 12.53 2.22
C GLN A 97 -3.13 11.08 1.71
N PRO A 98 -4.15 10.58 0.99
CA PRO A 98 -4.10 9.26 0.34
C PRO A 98 -2.87 9.07 -0.56
N THR A 99 -2.41 10.16 -1.19
CA THR A 99 -1.26 10.21 -2.10
C THR A 99 0.10 10.07 -1.41
N ASP A 100 0.16 10.15 -0.07
CA ASP A 100 1.40 10.01 0.70
C ASP A 100 1.87 8.54 0.81
N LEU A 101 1.12 7.62 0.19
CA LEU A 101 1.40 6.19 0.23
C LEU A 101 2.81 5.90 -0.30
N ARG A 102 3.63 5.20 0.49
CA ARG A 102 5.01 4.83 0.11
C ARG A 102 5.10 3.51 -0.64
N ARG A 103 4.11 2.62 -0.46
CA ARG A 103 4.09 1.28 -1.04
C ARG A 103 2.69 0.92 -1.50
N LEU A 104 2.57 0.47 -2.76
CA LEU A 104 1.31 0.01 -3.34
C LEU A 104 1.52 -1.34 -4.01
N GLU A 105 0.71 -2.34 -3.62
CA GLU A 105 0.77 -3.70 -4.17
C GLU A 105 -0.60 -4.12 -4.68
N CYS A 106 -0.76 -4.16 -6.01
CA CYS A 106 -2.01 -4.52 -6.68
C CYS A 106 -1.82 -5.70 -7.64
N ARG A 107 -1.33 -6.82 -7.10
CA ARG A 107 -1.06 -8.03 -7.89
C ARG A 107 -2.36 -8.71 -8.34
N LYS A 108 -2.42 -9.17 -9.59
CA LYS A 108 -3.49 -10.03 -10.14
C LYS A 108 -4.91 -9.49 -9.92
N GLN A 109 -5.10 -8.19 -10.11
CA GLN A 109 -6.40 -7.51 -9.93
C GLN A 109 -7.14 -7.27 -11.25
N GLY A 110 -6.56 -7.64 -12.39
CA GLY A 110 -7.13 -7.38 -13.71
C GLY A 110 -7.07 -5.91 -14.13
N ILE A 111 -6.14 -5.14 -13.57
CA ILE A 111 -5.96 -3.70 -13.88
C ILE A 111 -5.52 -3.55 -15.34
N ARG A 112 -6.12 -2.60 -16.04
CA ARG A 112 -5.77 -2.28 -17.44
C ARG A 112 -5.23 -0.87 -17.60
N ARG A 113 -5.72 0.07 -16.79
CA ARG A 113 -5.34 1.48 -16.83
C ARG A 113 -4.79 1.92 -15.48
N VAL A 114 -3.70 2.66 -15.51
CA VAL A 114 -3.02 3.21 -14.33
C VAL A 114 -3.16 4.73 -14.20
N THR A 115 -4.04 5.34 -14.99
CA THR A 115 -4.42 6.75 -14.86
C THR A 115 -4.89 7.06 -13.44
N GLY A 116 -4.44 8.19 -12.91
CA GLY A 116 -4.59 8.62 -11.52
C GLY A 116 -3.41 8.23 -10.63
N LEU A 117 -2.56 7.27 -11.02
CA LEU A 117 -1.36 6.94 -10.24
C LEU A 117 -0.32 8.07 -10.24
N GLU A 118 -0.31 8.93 -11.25
CA GLU A 118 0.60 10.08 -11.36
C GLU A 118 0.55 11.03 -10.15
N HIS A 119 -0.54 11.00 -9.37
CA HIS A 119 -0.71 11.78 -8.15
C HIS A 119 0.03 11.22 -6.93
N PHE A 120 0.43 9.94 -6.94
CA PHE A 120 1.05 9.24 -5.81
C PHE A 120 2.57 9.42 -5.80
N THR A 121 3.04 10.66 -5.91
CA THR A 121 4.46 10.99 -6.14
C THR A 121 5.42 10.58 -5.02
N GLN A 122 4.89 10.20 -3.85
CA GLN A 122 5.65 9.67 -2.71
C GLN A 122 5.88 8.15 -2.77
N LEU A 123 5.31 7.45 -3.76
CA LEU A 123 5.51 6.00 -3.91
C LEU A 123 6.98 5.67 -4.12
N GLU A 124 7.49 4.77 -3.28
CA GLU A 124 8.82 4.20 -3.39
C GLU A 124 8.79 2.77 -3.95
N LYS A 125 7.70 2.03 -3.69
CA LYS A 125 7.52 0.67 -4.18
C LYS A 125 6.15 0.50 -4.82
N LEU A 126 6.15 0.01 -6.06
CA LEU A 126 4.94 -0.27 -6.82
C LEU A 126 5.02 -1.67 -7.43
N ASP A 127 4.11 -2.54 -7.01
CA ASP A 127 3.96 -3.87 -7.59
C ASP A 127 2.60 -4.04 -8.25
N LEU A 128 2.64 -4.21 -9.57
CA LEU A 128 1.48 -4.37 -10.45
C LEU A 128 1.54 -5.71 -11.20
N THR A 129 2.19 -6.72 -10.61
CA THR A 129 2.40 -8.04 -11.23
C THR A 129 1.08 -8.71 -11.63
N GLY A 130 1.01 -9.31 -12.82
CA GLY A 130 -0.10 -10.15 -13.25
C GLY A 130 -1.36 -9.38 -13.58
N ASN A 131 -1.22 -8.18 -14.16
CA ASN A 131 -2.34 -7.37 -14.63
C ASN A 131 -2.38 -7.36 -16.17
N SER A 132 -3.04 -6.38 -16.77
CA SER A 132 -3.15 -6.22 -18.23
C SER A 132 -2.79 -4.79 -18.65
N ILE A 133 -1.79 -4.22 -17.98
CA ILE A 133 -1.34 -2.84 -18.20
C ILE A 133 -0.47 -2.80 -19.46
N ALA A 134 -0.78 -1.87 -20.36
CA ALA A 134 0.02 -1.62 -21.56
C ALA A 134 0.66 -0.22 -21.53
N ASP A 135 -0.13 0.79 -21.16
CA ASP A 135 0.36 2.15 -20.99
C ASP A 135 0.86 2.37 -19.56
N VAL A 136 2.14 2.72 -19.45
CA VAL A 136 2.84 3.01 -18.20
C VAL A 136 3.19 4.49 -18.05
N ALA A 137 2.73 5.37 -18.95
CA ALA A 137 3.03 6.80 -18.90
C ALA A 137 2.66 7.48 -17.56
N PRO A 138 1.52 7.15 -16.91
CA PRO A 138 1.21 7.68 -15.57
C PRO A 138 2.28 7.38 -14.51
N ILE A 139 2.96 6.22 -14.62
CA ILE A 139 4.00 5.79 -13.67
C ILE A 139 5.26 6.65 -13.82
N GLY A 140 5.51 7.24 -14.99
CA GLY A 140 6.67 8.11 -15.26
C GLY A 140 6.72 9.40 -14.42
N LYS A 141 5.66 9.72 -13.66
CA LYS A 141 5.60 10.86 -12.73
C LYS A 141 5.97 10.51 -11.29
N LEU A 142 6.24 9.23 -11.00
CA LEU A 142 6.54 8.73 -9.66
C LEU A 142 8.03 8.87 -9.33
N TYR A 143 8.54 10.09 -9.26
CA TYR A 143 9.99 10.36 -9.16
C TYR A 143 10.68 9.79 -7.89
N GLN A 144 9.92 9.38 -6.87
CA GLN A 144 10.45 8.73 -5.67
C GLN A 144 10.55 7.20 -5.80
N LEU A 145 10.11 6.62 -6.91
CA LEU A 145 10.02 5.19 -7.08
C LEU A 145 11.41 4.55 -7.13
N ARG A 146 11.60 3.53 -6.30
CA ARG A 146 12.84 2.74 -6.18
C ARG A 146 12.64 1.33 -6.69
N GLU A 147 11.46 0.76 -6.47
CA GLU A 147 11.12 -0.59 -6.92
C GLU A 147 9.82 -0.55 -7.75
N LEU A 148 9.93 -0.97 -9.01
CA LEU A 148 8.80 -1.11 -9.93
C LEU A 148 8.73 -2.53 -10.47
N ILE A 149 7.65 -3.24 -10.15
CA ILE A 149 7.44 -4.62 -10.63
C ILE A 149 6.19 -4.64 -11.53
N LEU A 150 6.42 -4.84 -12.82
CA LEU A 150 5.41 -4.91 -13.88
C LEU A 150 5.37 -6.30 -14.53
N ASN A 151 5.90 -7.33 -13.88
CA ASN A 151 5.89 -8.70 -14.40
C ASN A 151 4.48 -9.15 -14.82
N ASP A 152 4.39 -9.96 -15.88
CA ASP A 152 3.11 -10.51 -16.38
C ASP A 152 2.09 -9.40 -16.71
N ASN A 153 2.47 -8.46 -17.58
CA ASN A 153 1.62 -7.39 -18.11
C ASN A 153 1.71 -7.35 -19.66
N LYS A 154 1.31 -6.22 -20.26
CA LYS A 154 1.32 -5.99 -21.72
C LYS A 154 2.18 -4.78 -22.10
N VAL A 155 3.19 -4.46 -21.29
CA VAL A 155 4.06 -3.31 -21.50
C VAL A 155 4.96 -3.57 -22.71
N SER A 156 4.83 -2.74 -23.74
CA SER A 156 5.66 -2.82 -24.95
C SER A 156 6.76 -1.76 -24.99
N SER A 157 6.60 -0.69 -24.20
CA SER A 157 7.54 0.43 -24.15
C SER A 157 7.84 0.83 -22.70
N ILE A 158 9.11 1.05 -22.40
CA ILE A 158 9.59 1.60 -21.13
C ILE A 158 10.04 3.04 -21.22
N TRP A 159 10.06 3.64 -22.42
CA TRP A 159 10.38 5.06 -22.63
C TRP A 159 9.71 6.02 -21.62
N PRO A 160 8.41 5.89 -21.28
CA PRO A 160 7.78 6.83 -20.35
C PRO A 160 8.35 6.77 -18.92
N LEU A 161 9.11 5.73 -18.59
CA LEU A 161 9.69 5.52 -17.27
C LEU A 161 11.06 6.18 -17.10
N LEU A 162 11.64 6.77 -18.14
CA LEU A 162 13.02 7.29 -18.10
C LEU A 162 13.30 8.36 -17.04
N ASN A 163 12.27 9.05 -16.54
CA ASN A 163 12.41 10.06 -15.48
C ASN A 163 12.47 9.46 -14.05
N LEU A 164 12.49 8.13 -13.93
CA LEU A 164 12.55 7.45 -12.64
C LEU A 164 14.01 7.29 -12.16
N ASP A 165 14.67 8.42 -11.92
CA ASP A 165 16.12 8.49 -11.64
C ASP A 165 16.54 7.73 -10.37
N LYS A 166 15.60 7.47 -9.46
CA LYS A 166 15.81 6.74 -8.20
C LYS A 166 15.55 5.24 -8.31
N LEU A 167 15.17 4.75 -9.49
CA LEU A 167 14.78 3.36 -9.69
C LEU A 167 16.00 2.45 -9.55
N THR A 168 15.95 1.55 -8.57
CA THR A 168 17.01 0.56 -8.31
C THR A 168 16.61 -0.84 -8.75
N LYS A 169 15.31 -1.10 -8.88
CA LYS A 169 14.78 -2.40 -9.29
C LYS A 169 13.62 -2.26 -10.28
N LEU A 170 13.75 -2.92 -11.43
CA LEU A 170 12.73 -2.96 -12.47
C LEU A 170 12.42 -4.42 -12.87
N GLY A 171 11.16 -4.83 -12.70
CA GLY A 171 10.66 -6.13 -13.14
C GLY A 171 9.74 -5.99 -14.36
N LEU A 172 10.11 -6.64 -15.46
CA LEU A 172 9.44 -6.64 -16.76
C LEU A 172 9.27 -8.05 -17.35
N ARG A 173 9.42 -9.10 -16.54
CA ARG A 173 9.26 -10.48 -17.01
C ARG A 173 7.89 -10.68 -17.66
N ASN A 174 7.85 -11.46 -18.74
CA ASN A 174 6.62 -11.75 -19.48
C ASN A 174 5.86 -10.49 -19.94
N ASN A 175 6.59 -9.49 -20.44
CA ASN A 175 6.06 -8.34 -21.16
C ASN A 175 6.65 -8.29 -22.59
N PRO A 176 5.91 -7.77 -23.58
CA PRO A 176 6.38 -7.65 -24.96
C PRO A 176 7.24 -6.38 -25.19
N VAL A 177 8.19 -6.07 -24.29
CA VAL A 177 9.01 -4.85 -24.36
C VAL A 177 9.92 -4.87 -25.58
N GLN A 178 9.90 -3.81 -26.38
CA GLN A 178 10.65 -3.69 -27.65
C GLN A 178 11.81 -2.69 -27.58
N ASP A 179 11.76 -1.77 -26.63
CA ASP A 179 12.64 -0.61 -26.49
C ASP A 179 13.60 -0.73 -25.29
N LEU A 180 14.11 -1.95 -25.05
CA LEU A 180 15.00 -2.23 -23.93
C LEU A 180 16.32 -1.44 -23.96
N HIS A 181 16.71 -0.83 -25.08
CA HIS A 181 17.86 0.07 -25.12
C HIS A 181 17.75 1.27 -24.15
N TYR A 182 16.53 1.69 -23.80
CA TYR A 182 16.32 2.77 -22.85
C TYR A 182 16.72 2.43 -21.41
N VAL A 183 17.02 1.17 -21.09
CA VAL A 183 17.49 0.81 -19.75
C VAL A 183 18.80 1.52 -19.36
N GLY A 184 19.62 1.91 -20.35
CA GLY A 184 20.84 2.69 -20.11
C GLY A 184 20.60 4.06 -19.47
N GLY A 185 19.38 4.59 -19.52
CA GLY A 185 19.02 5.86 -18.87
C GLY A 185 18.77 5.77 -17.37
N PHE A 186 18.74 4.57 -16.76
CA PHE A 186 18.53 4.40 -15.33
C PHE A 186 19.85 4.33 -14.56
N ASP A 187 20.38 5.48 -14.15
CA ASP A 187 21.68 5.57 -13.49
C ASP A 187 21.79 4.71 -12.21
N GLN A 188 20.70 4.55 -11.46
CA GLN A 188 20.70 3.85 -10.17
C GLN A 188 20.26 2.39 -10.26
N LEU A 189 20.03 1.85 -11.46
CA LEU A 189 19.48 0.51 -11.64
C LEU A 189 20.47 -0.57 -11.19
N GLY A 190 20.11 -1.27 -10.12
CA GLY A 190 20.88 -2.38 -9.57
C GLY A 190 20.27 -3.74 -9.87
N SER A 191 19.04 -3.80 -10.38
CA SER A 191 18.37 -5.05 -10.69
C SER A 191 17.35 -4.86 -11.81
N LEU A 192 17.51 -5.64 -12.88
CA LEU A 192 16.56 -5.74 -13.98
C LEU A 192 16.17 -7.21 -14.14
N ASP A 193 14.88 -7.51 -13.99
CA ASP A 193 14.32 -8.82 -14.30
C ASP A 193 13.46 -8.69 -15.54
N PHE A 194 13.90 -9.28 -16.65
CA PHE A 194 13.14 -9.31 -17.90
C PHE A 194 13.35 -10.66 -18.57
N ARG A 195 12.48 -10.98 -19.52
CA ARG A 195 12.62 -12.18 -20.34
C ARG A 195 13.02 -11.79 -21.74
N LEU A 196 14.16 -12.27 -22.19
CA LEU A 196 14.51 -12.17 -23.60
C LEU A 196 13.56 -13.02 -24.43
N THR A 197 12.97 -12.42 -25.46
CA THR A 197 12.14 -13.13 -26.43
C THR A 197 12.93 -13.42 -27.70
N SER A 198 12.41 -14.30 -28.55
CA SER A 198 12.99 -14.57 -29.88
C SER A 198 12.90 -13.38 -30.84
N GLN A 199 12.08 -12.37 -30.53
CA GLN A 199 11.77 -11.23 -31.40
C GLN A 199 12.61 -9.98 -31.11
N GLN A 200 13.27 -9.90 -29.95
CA GLN A 200 14.06 -8.72 -29.57
C GLN A 200 15.34 -8.59 -30.41
N ARG A 201 15.98 -7.42 -30.46
CA ARG A 201 17.29 -7.31 -31.14
C ARG A 201 18.41 -7.67 -30.16
N CYS A 202 19.54 -8.16 -30.67
CA CYS A 202 20.67 -8.59 -29.86
C CYS A 202 21.61 -7.43 -29.48
N ASP A 203 21.54 -6.32 -30.20
CA ASP A 203 22.29 -5.09 -29.89
C ASP A 203 21.91 -4.45 -28.54
N TYR A 204 20.67 -4.63 -28.08
CA TYR A 204 20.23 -4.18 -26.76
C TYR A 204 21.00 -4.79 -25.58
N LEU A 205 21.72 -5.90 -25.80
CA LEU A 205 22.51 -6.54 -24.74
C LEU A 205 23.61 -5.60 -24.22
N VAL A 206 24.17 -4.75 -25.08
CA VAL A 206 25.18 -3.74 -24.71
C VAL A 206 24.57 -2.68 -23.78
N ASP A 207 23.36 -2.20 -24.11
CA ASP A 207 22.65 -1.21 -23.30
C ASP A 207 22.25 -1.79 -21.94
N ILE A 208 21.76 -3.03 -21.93
CA ILE A 208 21.40 -3.76 -20.71
C ILE A 208 22.63 -3.97 -19.82
N LYS A 209 23.77 -4.37 -20.39
CA LYS A 209 25.03 -4.48 -19.65
C LYS A 209 25.46 -3.15 -19.06
N SER A 210 25.40 -2.08 -19.85
CA SER A 210 25.76 -0.72 -19.42
C SER A 210 24.90 -0.26 -18.24
N ALA A 211 23.59 -0.48 -18.31
CA ALA A 211 22.66 -0.21 -17.22
C ALA A 211 22.95 -1.05 -15.96
N LEU A 212 23.33 -2.31 -16.15
CA LEU A 212 23.56 -3.28 -15.08
C LEU A 212 25.02 -3.39 -14.63
N LYS A 213 25.90 -2.46 -15.04
CA LYS A 213 27.35 -2.49 -14.79
C LYS A 213 27.73 -2.65 -13.32
N ARG A 214 26.88 -2.17 -12.40
CA ARG A 214 27.06 -2.30 -10.95
C ARG A 214 26.27 -3.45 -10.32
N SER A 215 25.40 -4.10 -11.09
CA SER A 215 24.59 -5.21 -10.59
C SER A 215 25.35 -6.53 -10.65
N LYS A 216 25.15 -7.39 -9.65
CA LYS A 216 25.63 -8.79 -9.69
C LYS A 216 24.67 -9.70 -10.48
N VAL A 217 23.82 -9.14 -11.33
CA VAL A 217 22.76 -9.89 -12.01
C VAL A 217 23.37 -10.71 -13.15
N LYS A 218 23.24 -12.04 -13.05
CA LYS A 218 23.53 -12.93 -14.17
C LYS A 218 22.42 -12.81 -15.19
N LEU A 219 22.71 -12.13 -16.29
CA LEU A 219 21.86 -12.12 -17.48
C LEU A 219 22.00 -13.47 -18.20
N SER A 220 20.93 -13.93 -18.85
CA SER A 220 20.98 -15.10 -19.73
C SER A 220 20.71 -14.62 -21.15
N VAL A 221 21.68 -14.77 -22.05
CA VAL A 221 21.58 -14.32 -23.43
C VAL A 221 20.87 -15.38 -24.28
N PRO A 222 19.99 -15.03 -25.24
CA PRO A 222 19.35 -16.02 -26.11
C PRO A 222 20.39 -16.60 -27.06
N SER A 223 20.35 -17.90 -27.31
CA SER A 223 21.31 -18.60 -28.18
C SER A 223 21.41 -18.07 -29.61
N ARG A 224 20.40 -17.32 -30.09
CA ARG A 224 20.43 -16.65 -31.41
C ARG A 224 21.32 -15.42 -31.44
N CYS A 225 21.61 -14.82 -30.29
CA CYS A 225 22.49 -13.67 -30.22
C CYS A 225 23.92 -14.19 -30.29
N LYS A 226 24.66 -13.67 -31.27
CA LYS A 226 26.02 -14.09 -31.57
C LYS A 226 26.97 -12.92 -31.37
N ASP A 227 28.19 -13.23 -30.96
CA ASP A 227 29.28 -12.27 -30.90
C ASP A 227 29.84 -11.96 -32.31
N GLU A 228 30.91 -11.18 -32.37
CA GLU A 228 31.60 -10.82 -33.61
C GLU A 228 32.22 -12.03 -34.36
N PHE A 229 32.40 -13.16 -33.66
CA PHE A 229 32.94 -14.41 -34.20
C PHE A 229 31.85 -15.41 -34.59
N GLY A 230 30.58 -15.10 -34.35
CA GLY A 230 29.45 -15.96 -34.67
C GLY A 230 29.12 -17.03 -33.61
N GLU A 231 29.74 -16.96 -32.44
CA GLU A 231 29.52 -17.83 -31.29
C GLU A 231 28.39 -17.29 -30.38
N PRO A 232 27.71 -18.12 -29.57
CA PRO A 232 26.64 -17.66 -28.68
C PRO A 232 27.13 -16.57 -27.74
N ALA A 233 26.59 -15.36 -27.89
CA ALA A 233 27.07 -14.18 -27.18
C ALA A 233 26.95 -14.37 -25.65
N SER A 234 28.05 -14.18 -24.94
CA SER A 234 28.07 -14.09 -23.49
C SER A 234 28.08 -12.63 -23.04
N ILE A 235 27.53 -12.33 -21.85
CA ILE A 235 27.56 -10.95 -21.32
C ILE A 235 29.00 -10.46 -21.07
N SER A 236 29.94 -11.39 -20.87
CA SER A 236 31.37 -11.13 -20.76
C SER A 236 32.03 -10.67 -22.07
N GLU A 237 31.49 -11.01 -23.25
CA GLU A 237 32.12 -10.66 -24.54
C GLU A 237 31.88 -9.22 -24.99
N PHE A 238 30.86 -8.54 -24.46
CA PHE A 238 30.59 -7.13 -24.78
C PHE A 238 31.45 -6.16 -23.94
N GLU A 239 32.66 -6.55 -23.54
CA GLU A 239 33.61 -5.75 -22.72
C GLU A 239 34.44 -4.78 -23.57
#